data_AF-A0A2W7QA75-F1
#
_entry.id   AF-A0A2W7QA75-F1
#
_cell.length_a   1.000
_cell.length_b   1.000
_cell.length_c   1.000
_cell.angle_alpha   90.00
_cell.angle_beta   90.00
_cell.angle_gamma   90.00
#
_symmetry.space_group_name_H-M   'P 1'
#
loop_
_entity.id
_entity.type
_entity.pdbx_description
1 polymer ?
#
loop_
_entity_poly.entity_id
_entity_poly.type
_entity_poly.pdbx_seq_one_letter_code
_entity_poly.pdbx_strand_id
1 'polypeptide(L)' 'MAENTDLSFTGLTDEQAQELHSVYMSGLTLFVGVAVVAHIATYIWRPWF' A
#
# COMPACT_ATOMS: atom_id res chain seq x y z
N MET A 1 -12.35 31.44 17.00
CA MET A 1 -11.63 30.62 15.99
C MET A 1 -11.60 29.22 16.55
N ALA A 2 -12.28 28.27 15.91
CA ALA A 2 -12.33 26.88 16.37
C ALA A 2 -11.16 26.12 15.75
N GLU A 3 -10.18 25.75 16.58
CA GLU A 3 -9.05 24.90 16.19
C GLU A 3 -9.38 23.44 16.51
N ASN A 4 -10.24 22.85 15.68
CA ASN A 4 -10.49 21.41 15.67
C ASN A 4 -9.40 20.74 14.82
N THR A 5 -8.20 20.65 15.39
CA THR A 5 -7.03 19.94 14.85
C THR A 5 -7.18 18.41 14.97
N ASP A 6 -8.16 17.91 15.74
CA ASP A 6 -8.43 16.48 15.96
C ASP A 6 -9.44 15.86 14.99
N LEU A 7 -9.95 16.62 14.01
CA LEU A 7 -10.76 16.07 12.93
C LEU A 7 -9.93 16.09 11.66
N SER A 8 -9.34 14.94 11.33
CA SER A 8 -8.78 14.69 10.01
C SER A 8 -9.79 15.16 8.96
N PHE A 9 -9.29 15.82 7.90
CA PHE A 9 -10.07 16.51 6.85
C PHE A 9 -11.15 15.66 6.14
N THR A 10 -11.31 14.38 6.48
CA THR A 10 -12.21 13.40 5.84
C THR A 10 -13.35 12.94 6.75
N GLY A 11 -13.39 13.30 8.03
CA GLY A 11 -14.46 12.89 8.95
C GLY A 11 -14.43 11.41 9.35
N LEU A 12 -13.28 10.74 9.22
CA LEU A 12 -13.03 9.38 9.73
C LEU A 12 -12.02 9.47 10.88
N THR A 13 -12.24 8.69 11.95
CA THR A 13 -11.29 8.57 13.05
C THR A 13 -9.98 7.97 12.53
N ASP A 14 -8.83 8.41 13.05
CA ASP A 14 -7.50 7.91 12.61
C ASP A 14 -7.38 6.37 12.67
N GLU A 15 -8.14 5.76 13.58
CA GLU A 15 -8.28 4.31 13.74
C GLU A 15 -8.80 3.62 12.46
N GLN A 16 -9.81 4.18 11.79
CA GLN A 16 -10.37 3.62 10.56
C GLN A 16 -9.45 3.81 9.35
N ALA A 17 -8.72 4.94 9.31
CA ALA A 17 -7.70 5.17 8.28
C ALA A 17 -6.56 4.15 8.39
N GLN A 18 -6.16 3.79 9.61
CA GLN A 18 -5.11 2.81 9.86
C GLN A 18 -5.55 1.37 9.55
N GLU A 19 -6.81 1.02 9.80
CA GLU A 19 -7.37 -0.27 9.39
C GLU A 19 -7.34 -0.44 7.86
N LEU A 20 -7.84 0.54 7.10
CA LEU A 20 -7.77 0.51 5.64
C LEU A 20 -6.33 0.51 5.13
N HIS A 21 -5.45 1.30 5.74
CA HIS A 21 -4.03 1.34 5.37
C HIS A 21 -3.37 -0.02 5.59
N SER A 22 -3.67 -0.72 6.68
CA SER A 22 -3.11 -2.04 6.98
C SER A 22 -3.51 -3.10 5.95
N VAL A 23 -4.78 -3.10 5.52
CA VAL A 23 -5.30 -4.02 4.49
C VAL A 23 -4.72 -3.68 3.11
N TYR A 24 -4.66 -2.39 2.77
CA TYR A 24 -4.05 -1.93 1.53
C TYR A 24 -2.57 -2.30 1.45
N MET A 25 -1.81 -2.06 2.52
CA MET A 25 -0.38 -2.37 2.60
C MET A 25 -0.14 -3.88 2.47
N SER A 26 -1.00 -4.71 3.07
CA SER A 26 -0.95 -6.17 2.94
C SER A 26 -1.16 -6.61 1.48
N GLY A 27 -2.21 -6.13 0.81
CA GLY A 27 -2.47 -6.45 -0.59
C GLY A 27 -1.39 -5.93 -1.54
N LEU A 28 -0.92 -4.70 -1.34
CA LEU A 28 0.19 -4.11 -2.10
C LEU A 28 1.47 -4.94 -1.94
N THR A 29 1.80 -5.36 -0.73
CA THR A 29 3.00 -6.16 -0.45
C THR A 29 2.95 -7.51 -1.15
N LEU A 30 1.79 -8.18 -1.15
CA LEU A 30 1.59 -9.43 -1.90
C LEU A 30 1.75 -9.23 -3.40
N PHE A 31 1.12 -8.19 -3.97
CA PHE A 31 1.22 -7.89 -5.40
C PHE A 31 2.66 -7.55 -5.81
N VAL A 32 3.34 -6.68 -5.07
CA VAL A 32 4.74 -6.30 -5.33
C VAL A 32 5.66 -7.50 -5.16
N GLY A 33 5.46 -8.33 -4.14
CA GLY A 33 6.23 -9.56 -3.94
C GLY A 33 6.12 -10.51 -5.15
N VAL A 34 4.90 -10.77 -5.62
CA VAL A 34 4.66 -11.60 -6.82
C VAL A 34 5.24 -10.93 -8.08
N ALA A 35 5.09 -9.63 -8.24
CA ALA A 35 5.64 -8.89 -9.37
C ALA A 35 7.18 -9.00 -9.41
N VAL A 36 7.87 -8.80 -8.28
CA VAL A 36 9.33 -8.94 -8.20
C VAL A 36 9.78 -10.34 -8.59
N VAL A 37 9.09 -11.38 -8.08
CA VAL A 37 9.38 -12.78 -8.46
C VAL A 37 9.20 -12.99 -9.96
N ALA A 38 8.12 -12.47 -10.56
CA ALA A 38 7.88 -12.57 -11.99
C ALA A 38 8.96 -11.85 -12.83
N HIS A 39 9.41 -10.67 -12.40
CA HIS A 39 10.51 -9.96 -13.09
C HIS A 39 11.81 -10.74 -13.01
N ILE A 40 12.18 -11.27 -11.84
CA ILE A 40 13.38 -12.10 -11.68
C ILE A 40 13.29 -13.36 -12.57
N ALA A 41 12.16 -14.05 -12.56
CA ALA A 41 11.94 -15.21 -13.41
C ALA A 41 12.07 -14.86 -14.92
N THR A 42 11.57 -13.69 -15.31
CA THR A 42 11.67 -13.20 -16.69
C THR A 42 13.12 -12.87 -17.07
N TYR A 43 13.88 -12.23 -16.18
CA TYR A 43 15.30 -11.95 -16.38
C TYR A 43 16.15 -13.23 -16.51
N ILE A 44 15.80 -14.30 -15.80
CA ILE A 44 16.48 -15.60 -15.92
C ILE A 44 16.21 -16.25 -17.28
N TRP A 45 14.97 -16.16 -17.79
CA TRP A 45 14.59 -16.80 -19.05
C TRP A 45 14.99 -16.02 -20.30
N ARG A 46 14.94 -14.69 -20.24
CA ARG A 46 15.32 -13.79 -21.33
C ARG A 46 16.11 -12.63 -20.70
N PRO A 47 17.44 -12.73 -20.60
CA PRO A 47 18.30 -11.72 -19.95
C PRO A 47 18.44 -10.42 -20.77
N TRP A 48 17.47 -10.17 -21.66
CA TRP A 48 17.44 -9.12 -22.65
C TRP A 48 16.02 -8.54 -22.70
N PHE A 49 15.64 -7.90 -21.60
CA PHE A 49 15.18 -6.53 -21.68
C PHE A 49 16.30 -5.65 -21.12
#